data_AF-A0A9C9Y7C9-F1
#
_entry.id   AF-A0A9C9Y7C9-F1
#
_cell.length_a   1.000
_cell.length_b   1.000
_cell.length_c   1.000
_cell.angle_alpha   90.00
_cell.angle_beta   90.00
_cell.angle_gamma   90.00
#
_symmetry.space_group_name_H-M   'P 1'
#
loop_
_entity.id
_entity.type
_entity.pdbx_description
1 polymer ?
#
loop_
_entity_poly.entity_id
_entity_poly.type
_entity_poly.pdbx_seq_one_letter_code
_entity_poly.pdbx_strand_id
1 'polypeptide(L)'
;MGKELKEMSFLDHLEELRWLLIRSAIAVFLMGIVAFVNIHYIFDHFLLVFKNPNFITYRFLCNMSHKFGTEGLCIEHIDFKIQSLKMSEQFSAHLWLALTFGFILAFPYIIYEIWKFIKPALYKEEQKYASAFVIVTSLLFFI
;
A
#
# COMPACT_ATOMS: atom_id res chain seq x y z
N MET A 1 -19.88 -36.76 2.84
CA MET A 1 -18.71 -36.54 3.72
C MET A 1 -18.89 -35.18 4.39
N GLY A 2 -19.54 -35.19 5.55
CA GLY A 2 -19.96 -33.98 6.26
C GLY A 2 -18.74 -33.17 6.69
N LYS A 3 -18.70 -31.90 6.30
CA LYS A 3 -17.85 -30.94 6.99
C LYS A 3 -18.54 -30.71 8.33
N GLU A 4 -18.07 -31.41 9.36
CA GLU A 4 -18.38 -31.04 10.72
C GLU A 4 -18.06 -29.56 10.87
N LEU A 5 -19.08 -28.80 11.27
CA LEU A 5 -18.89 -27.49 11.86
C LEU A 5 -18.07 -27.76 13.11
N LYS A 6 -16.74 -27.65 12.99
CA LYS A 6 -15.83 -27.66 14.14
C LYS A 6 -16.32 -26.53 15.04
N GLU A 7 -17.07 -26.85 16.10
CA GLU A 7 -17.31 -25.93 17.19
C GLU A 7 -15.94 -25.63 17.78
N MET A 8 -15.34 -24.54 17.33
CA MET A 8 -14.01 -24.16 17.75
C MET A 8 -14.15 -23.64 19.18
N SER A 9 -13.39 -24.21 20.10
CA SER A 9 -13.29 -23.67 21.45
C SER A 9 -12.66 -22.26 21.39
N PHE A 10 -12.96 -21.38 22.34
CA PHE A 10 -12.34 -20.04 22.40
C PHE A 10 -10.80 -20.08 22.30
N LEU A 11 -10.19 -21.16 22.81
CA LEU A 11 -8.74 -21.37 22.73
C LEU A 11 -8.27 -21.73 21.31
N ASP A 12 -9.06 -22.49 20.55
CA ASP A 12 -8.76 -22.78 19.14
C ASP A 12 -8.82 -21.50 18.30
N HIS A 13 -9.75 -20.59 18.62
CA HIS A 13 -9.84 -19.29 17.95
C HIS A 13 -8.61 -18.41 18.25
N LEU A 14 -8.11 -18.41 19.49
CA LEU A 14 -6.86 -17.72 19.83
C LEU A 14 -5.63 -18.31 19.11
N GLU A 15 -5.61 -19.63 18.89
CA GLU A 15 -4.54 -20.28 18.13
C GLU A 15 -4.55 -19.91 16.65
N GLU A 16 -5.73 -19.78 16.04
CA GLU A 16 -5.88 -19.28 14.68
C GLU A 16 -5.37 -17.84 14.53
N LEU A 17 -5.66 -16.97 15.51
CA LEU A 17 -5.17 -15.58 15.52
C LEU A 17 -3.63 -15.52 15.51
N ARG A 18 -2.95 -16.36 16.31
CA ARG A 18 -1.48 -16.39 16.34
C ARG A 18 -0.91 -16.77 14.98
N TRP A 19 -1.46 -17.81 14.36
CA TRP A 19 -1.00 -18.26 13.04
C TRP A 19 -1.28 -17.25 11.93
N LEU A 20 -2.40 -16.52 12.02
CA LEU A 20 -2.72 -15.39 11.16
C LEU A 20 -1.68 -14.27 11.25
N LEU A 21 -1.30 -13.90 12.49
CA LEU A 21 -0.29 -12.86 12.71
C LEU A 21 1.08 -13.29 12.16
N ILE A 22 1.48 -14.54 12.37
CA ILE A 22 2.75 -15.05 11.86
C ILE A 22 2.78 -15.05 10.33
N ARG A 23 1.71 -15.53 9.66
CA ARG A 23 1.66 -15.59 8.19
C ARG A 23 1.62 -14.21 7.55
N SER A 24 0.82 -13.29 8.11
CA SER A 24 0.77 -11.90 7.64
C SER A 24 2.11 -11.18 7.85
N ALA A 25 2.79 -11.38 8.99
CA ALA A 25 4.11 -10.82 9.23
C ALA A 25 5.16 -11.35 8.24
N ILE A 26 5.15 -12.66 7.95
CA ILE A 26 6.03 -13.26 6.94
C ILE A 26 5.75 -12.69 5.55
N ALA A 27 4.48 -12.53 5.17
CA ALA A 27 4.10 -11.94 3.89
C ALA A 27 4.61 -10.49 3.76
N VAL A 28 4.41 -9.66 4.79
CA VAL A 28 4.92 -8.27 4.82
C VAL A 28 6.44 -8.25 4.72
N PHE A 29 7.13 -9.15 5.44
CA PHE A 29 8.58 -9.22 5.42
C PHE A 29 9.13 -9.59 4.03
N LEU A 30 8.55 -10.59 3.38
CA LEU A 30 8.93 -10.99 2.02
C LEU A 30 8.66 -9.88 1.00
N MET A 31 7.48 -9.25 1.05
CA MET A 31 7.15 -8.13 0.16
C MET A 31 8.01 -6.90 0.44
N GLY A 32 8.39 -6.65 1.69
CA GLY A 32 9.33 -5.60 2.09
C GLY A 32 10.74 -5.84 1.55
N ILE A 33 11.25 -7.08 1.56
CA ILE A 33 12.53 -7.41 0.93
C ILE A 33 12.47 -7.14 -0.58
N VAL A 34 11.40 -7.57 -1.26
CA VAL A 34 11.21 -7.34 -2.70
C VAL A 34 11.15 -5.84 -3.00
N ALA A 35 10.46 -5.05 -2.19
CA ALA A 35 10.40 -3.59 -2.31
C ALA A 35 11.78 -2.94 -2.07
N PHE A 36 12.55 -3.44 -1.09
CA PHE A 36 13.89 -2.94 -0.80
C PHE A 36 14.87 -3.20 -1.95
N VAL A 37 14.80 -4.38 -2.60
CA VAL A 37 15.61 -4.69 -3.79
C VAL A 37 15.29 -3.72 -4.95
N ASN A 38 14.04 -3.28 -5.07
CA ASN A 38 13.57 -2.39 -6.13
C ASN A 38 13.46 -0.92 -5.68
N ILE A 39 14.19 -0.52 -4.64
CA ILE A 39 14.05 0.81 -4.02
C ILE A 39 14.35 1.96 -4.99
N HIS A 40 15.30 1.80 -5.91
CA HIS A 40 15.62 2.79 -6.93
C HIS A 40 14.42 3.09 -7.84
N TYR A 41 13.72 2.05 -8.29
CA TYR A 41 12.52 2.20 -9.10
C TYR A 41 11.38 2.86 -8.32
N ILE A 42 11.18 2.47 -7.05
CA ILE A 42 10.12 3.03 -6.20
C ILE A 42 10.38 4.51 -5.90
N PHE A 43 11.61 4.88 -5.58
CA PHE A 43 11.97 6.26 -5.27
C PHE A 43 11.77 7.19 -6.46
N ASP A 44 12.23 6.80 -7.65
CA ASP A 44 12.13 7.62 -8.85
C ASP A 44 10.70 7.68 -9.40
N HIS A 45 9.97 6.56 -9.40
CA HIS A 45 8.65 6.47 -10.01
C HIS A 45 7.51 6.94 -9.10
N PHE A 46 7.58 6.68 -7.78
CA PHE A 46 6.51 7.05 -6.85
C PHE A 46 6.83 8.31 -6.05
N LEU A 47 8.04 8.43 -5.49
CA LEU A 47 8.36 9.53 -4.57
C LEU A 47 8.72 10.82 -5.31
N LEU A 48 9.50 10.71 -6.40
CA LEU A 48 9.85 11.85 -7.26
C LEU A 48 8.78 12.18 -8.31
N VAL A 49 7.66 11.44 -8.38
CA VAL A 49 6.58 11.71 -9.34
C VAL A 49 5.95 13.09 -9.12
N PHE A 50 5.84 13.53 -7.86
CA PHE A 50 5.33 14.86 -7.51
C PHE A 50 6.31 15.98 -7.88
N LYS A 51 7.58 15.66 -8.12
CA LYS A 51 8.58 16.60 -8.62
C LYS A 51 8.52 16.75 -10.14
N ASN A 52 7.83 15.86 -10.85
CA ASN A 52 7.75 15.94 -12.31
C ASN A 52 6.77 17.04 -12.75
N PRO A 53 7.22 18.03 -13.54
CA PRO A 53 6.39 19.14 -14.01
C PRO A 53 5.30 18.72 -15.02
N ASN A 54 5.29 17.45 -15.46
CA ASN A 54 4.31 16.90 -16.41
C ASN A 54 2.96 16.49 -15.78
N PHE A 55 2.76 16.73 -14.47
CA PHE A 55 1.49 16.42 -13.82
C PHE A 55 0.34 17.28 -14.40
N ILE A 56 -0.86 16.68 -14.54
CA ILE A 56 -2.06 17.35 -15.10
C ILE A 56 -2.30 18.73 -14.47
N THR A 57 -2.05 18.85 -13.17
CA THR A 57 -2.20 20.09 -12.40
C THR A 57 -1.32 21.22 -12.94
N TYR A 58 -0.03 20.98 -13.20
CA TYR A 58 0.90 21.99 -13.72
C TYR A 58 0.56 22.39 -15.17
N ARG A 59 0.14 21.42 -15.99
CA ARG A 59 -0.32 21.70 -17.36
C ARG A 59 -1.62 22.51 -17.38
N PHE A 60 -2.54 22.25 -16.46
CA PHE A 60 -3.77 23.03 -16.30
C PHE A 60 -3.48 24.47 -15.85
N LEU A 61 -2.60 24.63 -14.86
CA LEU A 61 -2.12 25.93 -14.37
C LEU A 61 -1.42 26.73 -15.49
N CYS A 62 -0.56 26.10 -16.27
CA CYS A 62 0.13 26.76 -17.38
C CYS A 62 -0.84 27.15 -18.52
N ASN A 63 -1.82 26.29 -18.86
CA ASN A 63 -2.88 26.65 -19.81
C ASN A 63 -3.79 27.79 -19.31
N MET A 64 -4.07 27.87 -18.00
CA MET A 64 -4.80 28.99 -17.41
C MET A 64 -3.98 30.28 -17.41
N SER A 65 -2.68 30.19 -17.12
CA SER A 65 -1.75 31.33 -17.10
C SER A 65 -1.62 31.97 -18.48
N HIS A 66 -1.46 31.14 -19.53
CA HIS A 66 -1.42 31.62 -20.92
C HIS A 66 -2.70 32.36 -21.33
N LYS A 67 -3.87 31.96 -20.80
CA LYS A 67 -5.13 32.67 -21.05
C LYS A 67 -5.24 34.02 -20.34
N PHE A 68 -4.52 34.20 -19.23
CA PHE A 68 -4.48 35.43 -18.44
C PHE A 68 -3.29 36.35 -18.81
N GLY A 69 -2.50 36.00 -19.83
CA GLY A 69 -1.47 36.88 -20.39
C GLY A 69 -0.21 37.04 -19.52
N THR A 70 0.03 36.13 -18.58
CA THR A 70 1.26 36.11 -17.78
C THR A 70 1.93 34.74 -17.88
N GLU A 71 3.24 34.70 -18.07
CA GLU A 71 4.03 33.46 -18.21
C GLU A 71 4.62 32.97 -16.87
N GLY A 72 4.29 33.64 -15.76
CA GLY A 72 4.95 33.44 -14.47
C GLY A 72 4.57 32.17 -13.71
N LEU A 73 3.51 31.44 -14.09
CA LEU A 73 3.05 30.23 -13.39
C LEU A 73 3.46 28.91 -14.06
N CYS A 74 4.15 28.93 -15.20
CA CYS A 74 4.63 27.70 -15.84
C CYS A 74 5.93 27.24 -15.14
N ILE A 75 5.78 26.25 -14.26
CA ILE A 75 6.89 25.66 -13.51
C ILE A 75 7.59 24.63 -14.41
N GLU A 76 8.57 25.06 -15.19
CA GLU A 76 9.31 24.16 -16.09
C GLU A 76 10.36 23.33 -15.34
N HIS A 77 11.00 23.89 -14.31
CA HIS A 77 12.16 23.26 -13.64
C HIS A 77 12.12 23.54 -12.14
N ILE A 78 11.70 22.56 -11.35
CA ILE A 78 11.80 22.58 -9.88
C ILE A 78 13.24 22.21 -9.51
N ASP A 79 14.12 23.21 -9.45
CA ASP A 79 15.58 23.07 -9.24
C ASP A 79 15.96 22.81 -7.76
N PHE A 80 15.14 22.03 -7.07
CA PHE A 80 15.45 21.57 -5.72
C PHE A 80 16.53 20.49 -5.80
N LYS A 81 17.77 20.89 -5.51
CA LYS A 81 18.89 20.00 -5.24
C LYS A 81 18.66 19.36 -3.88
N ILE A 82 18.16 18.13 -3.86
CA ILE A 82 17.96 17.37 -2.61
C ILE A 82 19.35 17.13 -2.00
N GLN A 83 19.66 17.85 -0.94
CA GLN A 83 20.85 17.66 -0.12
C GLN A 83 20.44 17.02 1.19
N SER A 84 21.07 15.90 1.52
CA SER A 84 20.91 15.25 2.82
C SER A 84 21.58 16.14 3.88
N LEU A 85 20.79 16.73 4.78
CA LEU A 85 21.33 17.52 5.88
C LEU A 85 22.04 16.64 6.91
N LYS A 86 21.70 15.34 6.93
CA LYS A 86 22.32 14.34 7.79
C LYS A 86 22.80 13.14 6.97
N MET A 87 23.95 12.58 7.35
CA MET A 87 24.53 11.39 6.71
C MET A 87 23.60 10.16 6.77
N SER A 88 22.71 10.08 7.76
CA SER A 88 21.78 8.95 7.93
C SER A 88 20.40 9.16 7.28
N GLU A 89 20.07 10.37 6.79
CA GLU A 89 18.71 10.67 6.32
C GLU A 89 18.35 9.90 5.04
N GLN A 90 19.28 9.78 4.10
CA GLN A 90 19.05 9.08 2.84
C GLN A 90 18.78 7.59 3.07
N PHE A 91 19.59 6.94 3.93
CA PHE A 91 19.39 5.54 4.30
C PHE A 91 18.06 5.32 5.04
N SER A 92 17.74 6.17 6.02
CA SER A 92 16.50 6.06 6.79
C SER A 92 15.26 6.26 5.91
N ALA A 93 15.31 7.19 4.95
CA ALA A 93 14.24 7.41 3.98
C ALA A 93 14.01 6.17 3.10
N HIS A 94 15.08 5.53 2.60
CA HIS A 94 14.96 4.29 1.82
C HIS A 94 14.39 3.13 2.65
N LEU A 95 14.77 2.99 3.92
CA LEU A 95 14.24 1.97 4.80
C LEU A 95 12.74 2.16 5.07
N TRP A 96 12.34 3.38 5.44
CA TRP A 96 10.93 3.72 5.66
C TRP A 96 10.10 3.50 4.40
N LEU A 97 10.60 3.96 3.25
CA LEU A 97 9.93 3.80 1.96
C LEU A 97 9.74 2.32 1.61
N ALA A 98 10.77 1.49 1.74
CA ALA A 98 10.70 0.06 1.46
C ALA A 98 9.70 -0.66 2.39
N LEU A 99 9.70 -0.33 3.68
CA LEU A 99 8.78 -0.91 4.65
C LEU A 99 7.33 -0.52 4.36
N THR A 100 7.07 0.77 4.09
CA THR A 100 5.72 1.25 3.76
C THR A 100 5.23 0.66 2.44
N PHE A 101 6.06 0.63 1.38
CA PHE A 101 5.68 0.01 0.11
C PHE A 101 5.50 -1.50 0.21
N GLY A 102 6.36 -2.19 0.97
CA GLY A 102 6.20 -3.62 1.25
C GLY A 102 4.87 -3.92 1.94
N PHE A 103 4.47 -3.09 2.91
CA PHE A 103 3.18 -3.20 3.57
C PHE A 103 2.00 -2.94 2.61
N ILE A 104 2.09 -1.89 1.78
CA ILE A 104 1.09 -1.55 0.75
C ILE A 104 0.86 -2.76 -0.19
N LEU A 105 1.94 -3.39 -0.66
CA LEU A 105 1.84 -4.54 -1.56
C LEU A 105 1.34 -5.82 -0.85
N ALA A 106 1.62 -5.98 0.45
CA ALA A 106 1.12 -7.09 1.26
C ALA A 106 -0.34 -6.92 1.72
N PHE A 107 -0.90 -5.71 1.62
CA PHE A 107 -2.25 -5.36 2.07
C PHE A 107 -3.38 -6.31 1.59
N PRO A 108 -3.49 -6.70 0.30
CA PRO A 108 -4.53 -7.64 -0.14
C PRO A 108 -4.42 -9.01 0.55
N TYR A 109 -3.20 -9.48 0.81
CA TYR A 109 -2.95 -10.74 1.49
C TYR A 109 -3.33 -10.65 2.99
N ILE A 110 -2.97 -9.56 3.66
CA ILE A 110 -3.34 -9.32 5.07
C ILE A 110 -4.86 -9.31 5.23
N ILE A 111 -5.57 -8.60 4.36
CA ILE A 111 -7.03 -8.56 4.36
C ILE A 111 -7.60 -9.96 4.17
N TYR A 112 -7.10 -10.73 3.20
CA TYR A 112 -7.56 -12.10 2.99
C TYR A 112 -7.38 -12.99 4.26
N GLU A 113 -6.24 -12.89 4.93
CA GLU A 113 -5.95 -13.64 6.15
C GLU A 113 -6.91 -13.21 7.29
N ILE A 114 -7.15 -11.91 7.49
CA ILE A 114 -8.13 -11.35 8.44
C ILE A 114 -9.55 -11.88 8.18
N TRP A 115 -10.00 -11.87 6.93
CA TRP A 115 -11.34 -12.36 6.59
C TRP A 115 -11.47 -13.88 6.75
N LYS A 116 -10.39 -14.64 6.53
CA LYS A 116 -10.38 -16.09 6.80
C LYS A 116 -10.62 -16.39 8.28
N PHE A 117 -10.10 -15.55 9.17
CA PHE A 117 -10.34 -15.64 10.61
C PHE A 117 -11.76 -15.22 11.03
N ILE A 118 -12.35 -14.24 10.34
CA ILE A 118 -13.72 -13.76 10.62
C ILE A 118 -14.80 -14.71 10.04
N LYS A 119 -14.54 -15.32 8.88
CA LYS A 119 -15.47 -16.22 8.18
C LYS A 119 -16.16 -17.29 9.04
N PRO A 120 -15.47 -18.03 9.94
CA PRO A 120 -16.12 -19.03 10.79
C PRO A 120 -17.15 -18.43 11.76
N ALA A 121 -17.05 -17.15 12.11
CA ALA A 121 -18.00 -16.47 13.00
C ALA A 121 -19.24 -15.92 12.27
N LEU A 122 -19.32 -16.05 10.93
CA LEU A 122 -20.35 -15.42 10.10
C LEU A 122 -21.34 -16.44 9.51
N TYR A 123 -22.61 -16.05 9.39
CA TYR A 123 -23.67 -16.90 8.84
C TYR A 123 -23.37 -17.32 7.38
N LYS A 124 -23.81 -18.52 6.99
CA LYS A 124 -23.53 -19.12 5.66
C LYS A 124 -23.97 -18.23 4.48
N GLU A 125 -25.02 -17.43 4.66
CA GLU A 125 -25.54 -16.43 3.70
C GLU A 125 -24.59 -15.23 3.55
N GLU A 126 -23.93 -14.80 4.63
CA GLU A 126 -23.08 -13.60 4.69
C GLU A 126 -21.63 -13.87 4.24
N GLN A 127 -21.20 -15.13 4.26
CA GLN A 127 -19.86 -15.53 3.81
C GLN A 127 -19.58 -15.17 2.33
N LYS A 128 -20.62 -15.04 1.51
CA LYS A 128 -20.49 -14.65 0.09
C LYS A 128 -20.14 -13.17 -0.06
N TYR A 129 -20.76 -12.30 0.75
CA TYR A 129 -20.46 -10.87 0.78
C TYR A 129 -19.06 -10.58 1.34
N ALA A 130 -18.62 -11.35 2.33
CA ALA A 130 -17.26 -11.27 2.88
C ALA A 130 -16.17 -11.47 1.81
N SER A 131 -16.38 -12.40 0.86
CA SER A 131 -15.42 -12.63 -0.23
C SER A 131 -15.39 -11.50 -1.28
N ALA A 132 -16.54 -10.89 -1.56
CA ALA A 132 -16.63 -9.72 -2.44
C ALA A 132 -15.97 -8.48 -1.80
N PHE A 133 -16.09 -8.33 -0.48
CA PHE A 133 -15.50 -7.22 0.26
C PHE A 133 -13.96 -7.21 0.20
N VAL A 134 -13.30 -8.37 0.25
CA VAL A 134 -11.83 -8.49 0.10
C VAL A 134 -11.35 -7.93 -1.24
N ILE A 135 -12.08 -8.21 -2.32
CA ILE A 135 -11.74 -7.75 -3.66
C ILE A 135 -11.95 -6.24 -3.78
N VAL A 136 -13.08 -5.73 -3.27
CA VAL A 136 -13.41 -4.31 -3.29
C VAL A 136 -12.39 -3.48 -2.49
N THR A 137 -12.03 -3.92 -1.29
CA THR A 137 -11.05 -3.22 -0.44
C THR A 137 -9.64 -3.25 -1.02
N SER A 138 -9.25 -4.36 -1.65
CA SER A 138 -7.97 -4.44 -2.35
C SER A 138 -7.93 -3.48 -3.55
N LEU A 139 -9.01 -3.39 -4.32
CA LEU A 139 -9.13 -2.44 -5.43
C LEU A 139 -9.13 -0.98 -4.99
N LEU A 140 -9.86 -0.66 -3.93
CA LEU A 140 -9.99 0.71 -3.40
C LEU A 140 -8.66 1.24 -2.81
N PHE A 141 -7.74 0.35 -2.43
CA PHE A 141 -6.44 0.75 -1.91
C PHE A 141 -5.44 1.13 -3.01
N PHE A 142 -5.62 0.61 -4.23
CA PHE A 142 -4.75 0.91 -5.37
C PHE A 142 -5.30 2.02 -6.29
N ILE A 143 -6.59 2.33 -6.21
CA ILE A 143 -7.26 3.45 -6.91
C ILE A 143 -7.12 4.74 -6.11
#